data_AF-A0A4T0W340-F1
#
_entry.id   AF-A0A4T0W340-F1
#
_cell.length_a   1.000
_cell.length_b   1.000
_cell.length_c   1.000
_cell.angle_alpha   90.00
_cell.angle_beta   90.00
_cell.angle_gamma   90.00
#
_symmetry.space_group_name_H-M   'P 1'
#
loop_
_entity.id
_entity.type
_entity.pdbx_description
1 polymer ?
#
loop_
_entity_poly.entity_id
_entity_poly.type
_entity_poly.pdbx_seq_one_letter_code
_entity_poly.pdbx_strand_id
1 'polypeptide(L)'
;MSEDDANDGQRNETLEEMLDEVSQYTISFADVPDWDANLQSPNPINTSFPILFAGNTHDPVTPLSSAVAMSQRFVGAGLFELKAEGHCTLAATSLCAIMKIRDYLQKGVFPPQPTVVADGTLAGWDTCEANEWPWKPFLGGPGKTEDGVRAEDLLVLQGLREVHREIIGRLTPPLKVRLE
;
A
#
# COMPACT_ATOMS: atom_id res chain seq x y z
N MET A 1 38.92 -50.12 25.99
CA MET A 1 38.94 -48.73 25.51
C MET A 1 39.10 -48.84 24.01
N SER A 2 38.01 -49.08 23.28
CA SER A 2 37.03 -48.09 22.79
C SER A 2 37.65 -47.19 21.72
N GLU A 3 37.62 -47.68 20.49
CA GLU A 3 37.60 -46.86 19.28
C GLU A 3 36.34 -47.30 18.52
N ASP A 4 35.26 -46.55 18.77
CA ASP A 4 34.03 -46.64 18.01
C ASP A 4 34.27 -45.96 16.65
N ASP A 5 34.57 -46.76 15.63
CA ASP A 5 34.60 -46.28 14.25
C ASP A 5 33.17 -45.95 13.82
N ALA A 6 32.82 -44.68 13.91
CA ALA A 6 31.66 -44.09 13.27
C ALA A 6 31.82 -44.20 11.75
N ASN A 7 31.40 -45.33 11.20
CA ASN A 7 31.16 -45.46 9.77
C ASN A 7 29.86 -44.69 9.47
N ASP A 8 30.01 -43.39 9.20
CA ASP A 8 28.98 -42.56 8.57
C ASP A 8 28.74 -43.13 7.16
N GLY A 9 27.90 -44.15 7.12
CA GLY A 9 27.46 -44.81 5.91
C GLY A 9 26.63 -43.81 5.12
N GLN A 10 27.30 -43.08 4.24
CA GLN A 10 26.69 -42.20 3.26
C GLN A 10 25.62 -43.02 2.52
N ARG A 11 24.35 -42.78 2.85
CA ARG A 11 23.23 -43.44 2.19
C ARG A 11 23.26 -42.98 0.75
N ASN A 12 23.38 -43.94 -0.16
CA ASN A 12 23.30 -43.70 -1.59
C ASN A 12 21.82 -43.46 -1.93
N GLU A 13 21.29 -42.29 -1.57
CA GLU A 13 19.94 -41.89 -1.93
C GLU A 13 19.84 -41.89 -3.46
N THR A 14 18.93 -42.70 -3.97
CA THR A 14 18.72 -42.81 -5.41
C THR A 14 18.11 -41.51 -5.92
N LEU A 15 18.40 -41.17 -7.19
CA LEU A 15 17.77 -40.01 -7.83
C LEU A 15 16.23 -40.06 -7.75
N GLU A 16 15.64 -41.26 -7.74
CA GLU A 16 14.20 -41.44 -7.57
C GLU A 16 13.71 -41.05 -6.17
N GLU A 17 14.45 -41.41 -5.11
CA GLU A 17 14.13 -40.99 -3.74
C GLU A 17 14.27 -39.48 -3.56
N MET A 18 15.33 -38.88 -4.12
CA MET A 18 15.51 -37.43 -4.10
C MET A 18 14.41 -36.71 -4.89
N LEU A 19 13.98 -37.27 -6.02
CA LEU A 19 12.89 -36.70 -6.82
C LEU A 19 11.54 -36.85 -6.14
N ASP A 20 11.29 -37.96 -5.44
CA ASP A 20 10.05 -38.15 -4.67
C ASP A 20 9.98 -37.19 -3.47
N GLU A 21 11.10 -36.96 -2.78
CA GLU A 21 11.21 -35.99 -1.69
C GLU A 21 11.00 -34.55 -2.21
N VAL A 22 11.64 -34.18 -3.31
CA VAL A 22 11.48 -32.85 -3.92
C VAL A 22 10.07 -32.67 -4.51
N SER A 23 9.46 -33.72 -5.06
CA SER A 23 8.10 -33.70 -5.61
C SER A 23 7.06 -33.25 -4.58
N GLN A 24 7.23 -33.65 -3.31
CA GLN A 24 6.35 -33.21 -2.21
C GLN A 24 6.44 -31.70 -1.93
N TYR A 25 7.52 -31.04 -2.34
CA TYR A 25 7.69 -29.59 -2.26
C TYR A 25 7.35 -28.87 -3.57
N THR A 26 7.00 -29.60 -4.64
CA THR A 26 6.52 -28.98 -5.88
C THR A 26 5.01 -28.79 -5.83
N ILE A 27 4.58 -27.56 -6.05
CA ILE A 27 3.16 -27.22 -6.17
C ILE A 27 2.76 -27.54 -7.61
N SER A 28 1.78 -28.43 -7.80
CA SER A 28 1.22 -28.65 -9.13
C SER A 28 0.53 -27.38 -9.62
N PHE A 29 0.62 -27.10 -10.91
CA PHE A 29 -0.12 -25.99 -11.52
C PHE A 29 -1.64 -26.11 -11.29
N ALA A 30 -2.15 -27.33 -11.08
CA ALA A 30 -3.55 -27.59 -10.74
C ALA A 30 -3.92 -27.23 -9.28
N ASP A 31 -2.93 -27.16 -8.38
CA ASP A 31 -3.11 -26.80 -6.97
C ASP A 31 -2.94 -25.28 -6.73
N VAL A 32 -2.53 -24.53 -7.77
CA VAL A 32 -2.50 -23.07 -7.72
C VAL A 32 -3.93 -22.57 -7.58
N PRO A 33 -4.28 -21.84 -6.51
CA PRO A 33 -5.60 -21.28 -6.36
C PRO A 33 -5.93 -20.40 -7.56
N ASP A 34 -7.14 -20.55 -8.11
CA ASP A 34 -7.67 -19.58 -9.06
C ASP A 34 -7.92 -18.26 -8.32
N TRP A 35 -6.92 -17.39 -8.35
CA TRP A 35 -6.94 -16.08 -7.69
C TRP A 35 -7.93 -15.12 -8.37
N ASP A 36 -8.33 -15.42 -9.61
CA ASP A 36 -9.25 -14.62 -10.41
C ASP A 36 -10.72 -15.01 -10.19
N ALA A 37 -11.01 -16.26 -9.82
CA ALA A 37 -12.37 -16.77 -9.64
C ALA A 37 -13.26 -15.85 -8.78
N ASN A 38 -12.70 -15.28 -7.71
CA ASN A 38 -13.43 -14.40 -6.80
C ASN A 38 -13.63 -12.98 -7.35
N LEU A 39 -12.70 -12.47 -8.18
CA LEU A 39 -12.77 -11.14 -8.78
C LEU A 39 -13.73 -11.09 -9.98
N GLN A 40 -13.91 -12.24 -10.66
CA GLN A 40 -14.83 -12.39 -11.78
C GLN A 40 -16.29 -12.53 -11.34
N SER A 41 -16.54 -12.81 -10.06
CA SER A 41 -17.89 -12.89 -9.51
C SER A 41 -18.62 -11.54 -9.63
N PRO A 42 -19.91 -11.53 -10.01
CA PRO A 42 -20.71 -10.31 -10.05
C PRO A 42 -21.05 -9.79 -8.64
N ASN A 43 -20.95 -10.64 -7.61
CA ASN A 43 -21.26 -10.26 -6.23
C ASN A 43 -20.03 -9.65 -5.55
N PRO A 44 -20.20 -8.60 -4.73
CA PRO A 44 -19.11 -8.09 -3.90
C PRO A 44 -18.54 -9.16 -2.97
N ILE A 45 -17.22 -9.19 -2.85
CA ILE A 45 -16.44 -10.10 -2.02
C ILE A 45 -16.59 -9.69 -0.55
N ASN A 46 -16.98 -10.65 0.29
CA ASN A 46 -17.04 -10.45 1.74
C ASN A 46 -15.68 -10.77 2.36
N THR A 47 -15.18 -9.87 3.19
CA THR A 47 -13.88 -10.00 3.87
C THR A 47 -14.08 -9.95 5.38
N SER A 48 -13.18 -10.55 6.16
CA SER A 48 -13.30 -10.55 7.63
C SER A 48 -13.28 -9.15 8.24
N PHE A 49 -12.65 -8.19 7.56
CA PHE A 49 -12.65 -6.78 7.91
C PHE A 49 -12.66 -5.94 6.63
N PRO A 50 -13.44 -4.83 6.57
CA PRO A 50 -13.53 -4.02 5.36
C PRO A 50 -12.18 -3.48 4.89
N ILE A 51 -11.93 -3.51 3.58
CA ILE A 51 -10.68 -3.04 2.98
C ILE A 51 -10.69 -1.51 2.86
N LEU A 52 -9.58 -0.86 3.21
CA LEU A 52 -9.33 0.55 2.89
C LEU A 52 -8.57 0.67 1.56
N PHE A 53 -9.19 1.32 0.58
CA PHE A 53 -8.53 1.74 -0.65
C PHE A 53 -7.98 3.17 -0.52
N ALA A 54 -6.81 3.39 -1.11
CA ALA A 54 -6.19 4.71 -1.23
C ALA A 54 -5.86 4.94 -2.71
N GLY A 55 -6.23 6.11 -3.24
CA GLY A 55 -5.93 6.48 -4.62
C GLY A 55 -5.46 7.92 -4.72
N ASN A 56 -4.49 8.19 -5.59
CA ASN A 56 -4.06 9.56 -5.86
C ASN A 56 -4.87 10.13 -7.04
N THR A 57 -5.19 11.43 -7.00
CA THR A 57 -5.93 12.11 -8.08
C THR A 57 -5.25 11.95 -9.44
N HIS A 58 -3.91 12.01 -9.49
CA HIS A 58 -3.14 11.90 -10.73
C HIS A 58 -2.06 10.81 -10.64
N ASP A 59 -2.46 9.57 -10.35
CA ASP A 59 -1.59 8.39 -10.47
C ASP A 59 -1.56 7.87 -11.92
N PRO A 60 -0.40 7.86 -12.60
CA PRO A 60 -0.29 7.38 -13.98
C PRO A 60 -0.27 5.84 -14.12
N VAL A 61 -0.04 5.10 -13.03
CA VAL A 61 0.07 3.63 -13.02
C VAL A 61 -1.22 3.00 -12.49
N THR A 62 -1.73 3.51 -11.37
CA THR A 62 -2.94 3.01 -10.69
C THR A 62 -3.93 4.16 -10.45
N PRO A 63 -4.67 4.61 -11.48
CA PRO A 63 -5.50 5.81 -11.39
C PRO A 63 -6.61 5.69 -10.34
N LEU A 64 -7.08 6.83 -9.81
CA LEU A 64 -8.15 6.90 -8.81
C LEU A 64 -9.40 6.11 -9.24
N SER A 65 -9.74 6.10 -10.53
CA SER A 65 -10.86 5.33 -11.06
C SER A 65 -10.73 3.83 -10.78
N SER A 66 -9.52 3.28 -10.79
CA SER A 66 -9.26 1.88 -10.43
C SER A 66 -9.47 1.64 -8.95
N ALA A 67 -9.02 2.56 -8.08
CA ALA A 67 -9.27 2.47 -6.64
C ALA A 67 -10.77 2.52 -6.31
N VAL A 68 -11.52 3.41 -6.98
CA VAL A 68 -12.98 3.49 -6.88
C VAL A 68 -13.63 2.18 -7.36
N ALA A 69 -13.25 1.67 -8.53
CA ALA A 69 -13.80 0.43 -9.08
C ALA A 69 -13.55 -0.77 -8.16
N MET A 70 -12.33 -0.88 -7.60
CA MET A 70 -11.98 -1.95 -6.67
C MET A 70 -12.72 -1.83 -5.34
N SER A 71 -12.95 -0.62 -4.82
CA SER A 71 -13.76 -0.43 -3.60
C SER A 71 -15.17 -1.00 -3.72
N GLN A 72 -15.76 -0.99 -4.91
CA GLN A 72 -17.10 -1.56 -5.15
C GLN A 72 -17.11 -3.08 -5.17
N ARG A 73 -15.95 -3.72 -5.34
CA ARG A 73 -15.83 -5.18 -5.34
C ARG A 73 -15.80 -5.80 -3.95
N PHE A 74 -15.69 -4.99 -2.89
CA PHE A 74 -15.59 -5.48 -1.52
C PHE A 74 -16.70 -4.89 -0.66
N VAL A 75 -17.33 -5.74 0.16
CA VAL A 75 -18.44 -5.32 1.04
C VAL A 75 -17.92 -4.33 2.07
N GLY A 76 -18.51 -3.13 2.11
CA GLY A 76 -18.22 -2.10 3.11
C GLY A 76 -16.84 -1.45 2.98
N ALA A 77 -16.11 -1.68 1.87
CA ALA A 77 -14.78 -1.13 1.70
C ALA A 77 -14.77 0.40 1.68
N GLY A 78 -13.81 0.99 2.38
CA GLY A 78 -13.60 2.43 2.40
C GLY A 78 -12.70 2.90 1.28
N LEU A 79 -12.79 4.20 0.95
CA LEU A 79 -11.88 4.86 0.03
C LEU A 79 -11.51 6.24 0.58
N PHE A 80 -10.25 6.65 0.41
CA PHE A 80 -9.90 8.07 0.41
C PHE A 80 -9.04 8.42 -0.80
N GLU A 81 -9.18 9.66 -1.22
CA GLU A 81 -8.40 10.26 -2.29
C GLU A 81 -7.29 11.13 -1.71
N LEU A 82 -6.07 11.01 -2.22
CA LEU A 82 -4.99 11.96 -1.99
C LEU A 82 -4.83 12.86 -3.23
N LYS A 83 -5.00 14.16 -3.05
CA LYS A 83 -4.73 15.17 -4.08
C LYS A 83 -3.23 15.35 -4.27
N ALA A 84 -2.67 14.48 -5.10
CA ALA A 84 -1.27 14.46 -5.49
C ALA A 84 -1.09 13.90 -6.90
N GLU A 85 0.01 14.29 -7.55
CA GLU A 85 0.57 13.59 -8.70
C GLU A 85 1.60 12.53 -8.27
N GLY A 86 1.65 11.43 -9.05
CA GLY A 86 2.64 10.38 -8.88
C GLY A 86 2.06 9.05 -8.40
N HIS A 87 2.92 8.03 -8.41
CA HIS A 87 2.55 6.66 -8.08
C HIS A 87 2.87 6.30 -6.63
N CYS A 88 1.95 5.53 -6.02
CA CYS A 88 1.84 5.18 -4.61
C CYS A 88 1.46 6.37 -3.70
N THR A 89 0.42 6.18 -2.87
CA THR A 89 -0.07 7.22 -1.95
C THR A 89 0.94 7.64 -0.89
N LEU A 90 1.79 6.70 -0.42
CA LEU A 90 2.84 7.00 0.55
C LEU A 90 4.03 7.77 -0.02
N ALA A 91 4.13 7.89 -1.35
CA ALA A 91 5.22 8.65 -1.98
C ALA A 91 5.00 10.16 -1.86
N ALA A 92 3.75 10.60 -1.68
CA ALA A 92 3.40 12.00 -1.43
C ALA A 92 3.19 12.23 0.07
N THR A 93 3.83 13.26 0.61
CA THR A 93 3.71 13.60 2.04
C THR A 93 2.33 14.21 2.31
N SER A 94 1.48 13.52 3.09
CA SER A 94 0.18 14.03 3.53
C SER A 94 -0.18 13.50 4.92
N LEU A 95 -0.36 14.41 5.88
CA LEU A 95 -0.76 14.12 7.25
C LEU A 95 -2.12 13.45 7.31
N CYS A 96 -3.11 14.00 6.61
CA CYS A 96 -4.45 13.42 6.49
C CYS A 96 -4.38 11.97 5.99
N ALA A 97 -3.59 11.70 4.94
CA ALA A 97 -3.47 10.35 4.38
C ALA A 97 -2.79 9.39 5.38
N ILE A 98 -1.69 9.83 6.00
CA ILE A 98 -0.96 9.03 7.00
C ILE A 98 -1.85 8.72 8.21
N MET A 99 -2.63 9.70 8.70
CA MET A 99 -3.55 9.50 9.81
C MET A 99 -4.65 8.50 9.46
N LYS A 100 -5.25 8.58 8.26
CA LYS A 100 -6.25 7.60 7.81
C LYS A 100 -5.68 6.18 7.74
N ILE A 101 -4.47 6.03 7.19
CA ILE A 101 -3.79 4.73 7.12
C ILE A 101 -3.50 4.21 8.54
N ARG A 102 -2.98 5.07 9.43
CA ARG A 102 -2.69 4.72 10.83
C ARG A 102 -3.95 4.32 11.58
N ASP A 103 -5.02 5.09 11.48
CA ASP A 103 -6.29 4.83 12.17
C ASP A 103 -6.95 3.54 11.67
N TYR A 104 -6.84 3.24 10.37
CA TYR A 104 -7.29 1.96 9.83
C TYR A 104 -6.48 0.80 10.39
N LEU A 105 -5.15 0.86 10.33
CA LEU A 105 -4.28 -0.23 10.79
C LEU A 105 -4.32 -0.43 12.32
N GLN A 106 -4.46 0.64 13.10
CA GLN A 106 -4.40 0.57 14.58
C GLN A 106 -5.77 0.44 15.25
N LYS A 107 -6.79 1.12 14.71
CA LYS A 107 -8.11 1.22 15.35
C LYS A 107 -9.23 0.59 14.51
N GLY A 108 -8.95 0.20 13.26
CA GLY A 108 -9.99 -0.24 12.33
C GLY A 108 -10.95 0.89 11.93
N VAL A 109 -10.53 2.15 12.02
CA VAL A 109 -11.37 3.31 11.66
C VAL A 109 -11.03 3.73 10.24
N PHE A 110 -12.03 3.87 9.38
CA PHE A 110 -11.84 4.20 7.96
C PHE A 110 -13.00 5.08 7.43
N PRO A 111 -12.77 5.83 6.33
CA PRO A 111 -13.81 6.60 5.64
C PRO A 111 -14.93 5.70 5.09
N PRO A 112 -16.13 6.25 4.86
CA PRO A 112 -17.25 5.49 4.32
C PRO A 112 -16.98 4.97 2.90
N GLN A 113 -17.76 3.96 2.50
CA GLN A 113 -17.74 3.43 1.14
C GLN A 113 -18.26 4.46 0.13
N PRO A 114 -17.66 4.57 -1.07
CA PRO A 114 -18.20 5.40 -2.15
C PRO A 114 -19.64 5.02 -2.50
N THR A 115 -20.50 6.03 -2.62
CA THR A 115 -21.93 5.88 -2.91
C THR A 115 -22.28 6.39 -4.30
N VAL A 116 -23.30 5.79 -4.91
CA VAL A 116 -23.85 6.30 -6.18
C VAL A 116 -24.71 7.51 -5.86
N VAL A 117 -24.39 8.64 -6.48
CA VAL A 117 -25.18 9.88 -6.39
C VAL A 117 -26.22 9.95 -7.53
N ALA A 118 -27.14 10.92 -7.46
CA ALA A 118 -28.32 10.98 -8.32
C ALA A 118 -28.04 11.06 -9.84
N ASP A 119 -26.83 11.49 -10.22
CA ASP A 119 -26.38 11.57 -11.62
C ASP A 119 -25.76 10.25 -12.15
N GLY A 120 -25.72 9.20 -11.32
CA GLY A 120 -25.13 7.91 -11.64
C GLY A 120 -23.61 7.84 -11.46
N THR A 121 -22.98 8.90 -10.96
CA THR A 121 -21.54 8.90 -10.63
C THR A 121 -21.30 8.37 -9.22
N LEU A 122 -20.09 7.87 -8.95
CA LEU A 122 -19.67 7.49 -7.60
C LEU A 122 -19.06 8.70 -6.91
N ALA A 123 -19.48 8.98 -5.68
CA ALA A 123 -18.98 10.07 -4.84
C ALA A 123 -19.08 9.71 -3.35
N GLY A 124 -18.62 10.62 -2.49
CA GLY A 124 -18.77 10.50 -1.04
C GLY A 124 -17.62 9.81 -0.31
N TRP A 125 -16.43 9.75 -0.92
CA TRP A 125 -15.19 9.42 -0.21
C TRP A 125 -14.54 10.67 0.37
N ASP A 126 -13.67 10.45 1.35
CA ASP A 126 -12.89 11.53 1.95
C ASP A 126 -11.72 11.93 1.03
N THR A 127 -11.34 13.20 1.09
CA THR A 127 -10.20 13.72 0.32
C THR A 127 -9.16 14.35 1.24
N CYS A 128 -7.90 14.00 1.02
CA CYS A 128 -6.73 14.54 1.68
C CYS A 128 -5.92 15.41 0.71
N GLU A 129 -5.39 16.52 1.21
CA GLU A 129 -4.47 17.37 0.44
C GLU A 129 -3.02 16.87 0.62
N ALA A 130 -2.21 16.94 -0.43
CA ALA A 130 -0.77 16.79 -0.28
C ALA A 130 -0.18 17.97 0.48
N ASN A 131 0.68 17.69 1.47
CA ASN A 131 1.43 18.71 2.18
C ASN A 131 2.70 19.14 1.42
N GLU A 132 3.16 18.33 0.46
CA GLU A 132 4.32 18.63 -0.36
C GLU A 132 3.95 18.46 -1.83
N TRP A 133 4.28 19.46 -2.64
CA TRP A 133 4.12 19.43 -4.09
C TRP A 133 5.51 19.44 -4.71
N PRO A 134 5.70 18.82 -5.88
CA PRO A 134 6.95 18.93 -6.62
C PRO A 134 7.37 20.41 -6.68
N TRP A 135 8.61 20.69 -6.26
CA TRP A 135 9.27 22.00 -6.29
C TRP A 135 8.97 23.01 -5.16
N LYS A 136 8.24 22.66 -4.09
CA LYS A 136 8.16 23.54 -2.89
C LYS A 136 8.34 22.77 -1.58
N PRO A 137 9.38 23.07 -0.77
CA PRO A 137 9.47 22.55 0.58
C PRO A 137 8.30 23.06 1.41
N PHE A 138 7.88 22.26 2.40
CA PHE A 138 6.88 22.65 3.41
C PHE A 138 7.39 23.86 4.21
N LEU A 139 7.16 25.06 3.69
CA LEU A 139 7.01 26.22 4.55
C LEU A 139 5.64 26.01 5.17
N GLY A 140 5.58 25.77 6.49
CA GLY A 140 4.32 25.61 7.22
C GLY A 140 3.45 26.84 7.01
N GLY A 141 2.74 26.87 5.89
CA GLY A 141 1.88 27.97 5.50
C GLY A 141 0.71 28.04 6.47
N PRO A 142 0.06 29.21 6.60
CA PRO A 142 -1.10 29.38 7.44
C PRO A 142 -2.30 28.70 6.76
N GLY A 143 -2.25 27.37 6.66
CA GLY A 143 -3.22 26.53 5.97
C GLY A 143 -3.55 25.39 6.89
N LYS A 144 -4.49 25.66 7.80
CA LYS A 144 -5.18 24.71 8.69
C LYS A 144 -4.26 23.62 9.24
N THR A 145 -3.68 23.89 10.41
CA THR A 145 -3.52 22.80 11.38
C THR A 145 -4.86 22.10 11.45
N GLU A 146 -4.94 20.86 10.98
CA GLU A 146 -6.13 20.06 11.21
C GLU A 146 -6.31 20.04 12.73
N ASP A 147 -7.40 20.63 13.22
CA ASP A 147 -7.71 20.63 14.66
C ASP A 147 -7.77 19.16 15.09
N GLY A 148 -6.74 18.67 15.77
CA GLY A 148 -6.63 17.26 16.18
C GLY A 148 -5.27 16.58 15.95
N VAL A 149 -4.29 17.23 15.33
CA VAL A 149 -2.94 16.63 15.17
C VAL A 149 -2.25 16.54 16.53
N ARG A 150 -2.01 15.31 17.01
CA ARG A 150 -1.30 15.08 18.28
C ARG A 150 0.21 15.17 18.07
N ALA A 151 0.96 15.44 19.14
CA ALA A 151 2.42 15.60 19.05
C ALA A 151 3.12 14.34 18.48
N GLU A 152 2.60 13.16 18.77
CA GLU A 152 3.06 11.89 18.20
C GLU A 152 2.84 11.76 16.69
N ASP A 153 1.79 12.38 16.16
CA ASP A 153 1.49 12.35 14.72
C ASP A 153 2.48 13.26 13.95
N LEU A 154 2.93 14.35 14.58
CA LEU A 154 4.01 15.20 14.07
C LEU A 154 5.35 14.48 14.01
N LEU A 155 5.65 13.59 14.97
CA LEU A 155 6.88 12.80 14.97
C LEU A 155 6.92 11.78 13.82
N VAL A 156 5.79 11.12 13.54
CA VAL A 156 5.67 10.20 12.41
C VAL A 156 5.88 10.93 11.08
N LEU A 157 5.29 12.13 10.94
CA LEU A 157 5.54 12.99 9.79
C LEU A 157 7.02 13.37 9.66
N GLN A 158 7.66 13.70 10.78
CA GLN A 158 9.07 14.07 10.77
C GLN A 158 9.93 12.89 10.29
N GLY A 159 9.67 11.67 10.77
CA GLY A 159 10.39 10.47 10.30
C GLY A 159 10.19 10.21 8.82
N LEU A 160 8.95 10.30 8.31
CA LEU A 160 8.67 10.16 6.88
C LEU A 160 9.36 11.24 6.04
N ARG A 161 9.40 12.48 6.51
CA ARG A 161 10.12 13.58 5.85
C ARG A 161 11.62 13.35 5.82
N GLU A 162 12.21 12.85 6.90
CA GLU A 162 13.65 12.57 6.95
C GLU A 162 14.01 11.47 5.95
N VAL A 163 13.24 10.39 5.90
CA VAL A 163 13.41 9.31 4.91
C VAL A 163 13.20 9.82 3.49
N HIS A 164 12.10 10.54 3.24
CA HIS A 164 11.80 11.09 1.93
C HIS A 164 12.89 12.06 1.48
N ARG A 165 13.39 12.93 2.36
CA ARG A 165 14.49 13.86 2.06
C ARG A 165 15.78 13.12 1.71
N GLU A 166 16.14 12.09 2.47
CA GLU A 166 17.37 11.32 2.20
C GLU A 166 17.28 10.56 0.87
N ILE A 167 16.11 10.00 0.55
CA ILE A 167 15.92 9.24 -0.69
C ILE A 167 15.79 10.19 -1.88
N ILE A 168 14.81 11.11 -1.87
CA ILE A 168 14.53 12.02 -2.98
C ILE A 168 15.63 13.06 -3.15
N GLY A 169 16.21 13.57 -2.06
CA GLY A 169 17.30 14.55 -2.12
C GLY A 169 18.58 14.01 -2.77
N ARG A 170 18.78 12.69 -2.77
CA ARG A 170 19.87 12.04 -3.51
C ARG A 170 19.53 11.78 -4.98
N LEU A 171 18.26 11.60 -5.29
CA LEU A 171 17.76 11.33 -6.65
C LEU A 171 17.53 12.61 -7.46
N THR A 172 17.29 13.74 -6.79
CA THR A 172 17.18 15.05 -7.42
C THR A 172 18.55 15.73 -7.41
N PRO A 173 19.25 15.82 -8.56
CA PRO A 173 20.44 16.67 -8.63
C PRO A 173 20.04 18.11 -8.26
N PRO A 174 20.88 18.86 -7.53
CA PRO A 174 20.59 20.24 -7.21
C PRO A 174 20.31 21.01 -8.50
N LEU A 175 19.16 21.68 -8.57
CA LEU A 175 18.75 22.51 -9.71
C LEU A 175 19.84 23.56 -10.01
N LYS A 176 20.72 23.25 -10.97
CA LYS A 176 21.55 24.24 -11.65
C LYS A 176 20.71 24.90 -12.76
N VAL A 177 19.63 25.57 -12.38
CA VAL A 177 18.97 26.53 -13.27
C VAL A 177 19.31 27.91 -12.74
N ARG A 178 20.43 28.45 -13.24
CA ARG A 178 20.70 29.88 -13.18
C ARG A 178 20.06 30.45 -14.43
N LEU A 179 18.90 31.09 -14.28
CA LEU A 179 18.40 31.96 -15.33
C LEU A 179 19.33 33.18 -15.34
N GLU A 180 20.04 33.39 -16.45
CA GLU A 180 20.68 34.66 -16.78
C GLU A 180 19.64 35.65 -17.30
#